data_AF-A0A661IHT9-F1
#
_entry.id   AF-A0A661IHT9-F1
#
_cell.length_a   1.000
_cell.length_b   1.000
_cell.length_c   1.000
_cell.angle_alpha   90.00
_cell.angle_beta   90.00
_cell.angle_gamma   90.00
#
_symmetry.space_group_name_H-M   'P 1'
#
loop_
_entity.id
_entity.type
_entity.pdbx_description
1 polymer ?
#
loop_
_entity_poly.entity_id
_entity_poly.type
_entity_poly.pdbx_seq_one_letter_code
_entity_poly.pdbx_strand_id
1 'polypeptide(L)'
;RFEAVVVQGVRRQLLGAVKPVPVMPCKLQKQKIGRVLGDEIDTEEALAIDYYGYVKKSRGFKRLVQEVGENQKGKQVKMIEVPIVHFNSVRLEMLAKVALDVVADFGKFKKAVLDAREFNHNYKV
;
A
#
# COMPACT_ATOMS: atom_id res chain seq x y z
N ARG A 1 5.10 -11.95 -0.88
CA ARG A 1 3.86 -12.65 -0.41
C ARG A 1 2.72 -11.67 -0.14
N PHE A 2 2.90 -10.68 0.74
CA PHE A 2 1.86 -9.66 1.02
C PHE A 2 1.48 -8.84 -0.24
N GLU A 3 2.46 -8.41 -1.02
CA GLU A 3 2.24 -7.63 -2.26
C GLU A 3 1.35 -8.38 -3.26
N ALA A 4 1.58 -9.68 -3.45
CA ALA A 4 0.77 -10.51 -4.34
C ALA A 4 -0.71 -10.51 -3.92
N VAL A 5 -0.98 -10.54 -2.60
CA VAL A 5 -2.34 -10.47 -2.07
C VAL A 5 -2.94 -9.07 -2.20
N VAL A 6 -2.14 -8.02 -2.00
CA VAL A 6 -2.58 -6.65 -2.25
C VAL A 6 -2.98 -6.47 -3.72
N VAL A 7 -2.13 -6.91 -4.65
CA VAL A 7 -2.39 -6.83 -6.10
C VAL A 7 -3.64 -7.63 -6.48
N GLN A 8 -3.75 -8.88 -6.03
CA GLN A 8 -4.93 -9.70 -6.31
C GLN A 8 -6.20 -9.12 -5.68
N GLY A 9 -6.12 -8.61 -4.45
CA GLY A 9 -7.23 -7.95 -3.79
C GLY A 9 -7.68 -6.68 -4.52
N VAL A 10 -6.74 -5.88 -5.02
CA VAL A 10 -7.03 -4.69 -5.84
C VAL A 10 -7.68 -5.08 -7.16
N ARG A 11 -7.12 -6.05 -7.90
CA ARG A 11 -7.67 -6.52 -9.18
C ARG A 11 -9.08 -7.08 -9.05
N ARG A 12 -9.38 -7.74 -7.93
CA ARG A 12 -10.71 -8.27 -7.61
C ARG A 12 -11.65 -7.24 -6.98
N GLN A 13 -11.22 -5.97 -6.85
CA GLN A 13 -11.96 -4.90 -6.17
C GLN A 13 -12.36 -5.23 -4.72
N LEU A 14 -11.61 -6.15 -4.10
CA LEU A 14 -11.78 -6.51 -2.70
C LEU A 14 -10.98 -5.57 -1.80
N LEU A 15 -9.86 -5.03 -2.29
CA LEU A 15 -9.00 -4.12 -1.55
C LEU A 15 -8.84 -2.79 -2.27
N GLY A 16 -8.93 -1.72 -1.48
CA GLY A 16 -8.69 -0.36 -1.93
C GLY A 16 -9.82 0.24 -2.77
N ALA A 17 -9.68 1.52 -3.04
CA ALA A 17 -10.58 2.29 -3.90
C ALA A 17 -9.75 3.20 -4.80
N VAL A 18 -10.21 3.43 -6.03
CA VAL A 18 -9.54 4.38 -6.93
C VAL A 18 -9.68 5.78 -6.34
N LYS A 19 -8.55 6.42 -6.07
CA LYS A 19 -8.49 7.78 -5.51
C LYS A 19 -7.32 8.53 -6.12
N PRO A 20 -7.38 9.87 -6.16
CA PRO A 20 -6.24 10.68 -6.57
C PRO A 20 -5.12 10.60 -5.53
N VAL A 21 -3.95 10.14 -5.94
CA VAL A 21 -2.74 10.03 -5.11
C VAL A 21 -1.72 11.07 -5.59
N PRO A 22 -1.14 11.89 -4.68
CA PRO A 22 -0.20 12.93 -5.07
C PRO A 22 1.12 12.34 -5.55
N VAL A 23 1.78 12.97 -6.52
CA VAL A 23 3.08 12.52 -7.05
C VAL A 23 4.23 12.78 -6.08
N MET A 24 4.16 13.86 -5.30
CA MET A 24 5.20 14.25 -4.34
C MET A 24 5.54 13.13 -3.33
N PRO A 25 6.80 13.01 -2.87
CA PRO A 25 7.18 12.01 -1.89
C PRO A 25 6.32 12.06 -0.63
N CYS A 26 5.82 10.91 -0.21
CA CYS A 26 4.96 10.79 0.96
C CYS A 26 5.78 10.37 2.19
N LYS A 27 5.39 10.84 3.37
CA LYS A 27 6.16 10.67 4.62
C LYS A 27 6.40 9.21 5.03
N LEU A 28 5.54 8.27 4.59
CA LEU A 28 5.66 6.85 4.98
C LEU A 28 7.00 6.25 4.56
N GLN A 29 7.50 6.62 3.37
CA GLN A 29 8.74 6.07 2.80
C GLN A 29 9.96 6.27 3.71
N LYS A 30 9.96 7.30 4.56
CA LYS A 30 11.10 7.65 5.42
C LYS A 30 11.02 7.06 6.83
N GLN A 31 9.92 6.40 7.20
CA GLN A 31 9.68 5.90 8.56
C GLN A 31 10.00 4.40 8.70
N LYS A 32 10.31 3.93 9.93
CA LYS A 32 10.56 2.51 10.23
C LYS A 32 9.42 1.61 9.73
N ILE A 33 8.18 2.02 10.01
CA ILE A 33 6.98 1.34 9.52
C ILE A 33 6.92 1.25 7.99
N GLY A 34 7.40 2.29 7.31
CA GLY A 34 7.50 2.30 5.86
C GLY A 34 8.47 1.25 5.33
N ARG A 35 9.55 0.94 6.05
CA ARG A 35 10.49 -0.14 5.69
C ARG A 35 9.90 -1.52 5.93
N VAL A 36 9.10 -1.69 7.00
CA VAL A 36 8.41 -2.96 7.28
C VAL A 36 7.34 -3.28 6.24
N LEU A 37 6.68 -2.25 5.69
CA LEU A 37 5.82 -2.38 4.53
C LEU A 37 6.60 -2.67 3.21
N GLY A 38 7.91 -2.91 3.29
CA GLY A 38 8.87 -3.01 2.17
C GLY A 38 9.45 -1.65 1.83
N ASP A 39 10.69 -1.49 1.34
CA ASP A 39 11.25 -0.17 0.97
C ASP A 39 10.49 0.49 -0.19
N GLU A 40 9.93 -0.35 -1.08
CA GLU A 40 8.91 -0.05 -2.08
C GLU A 40 7.84 -1.15 -2.05
N ILE A 41 6.63 -0.84 -2.54
CA ILE A 41 5.66 -1.90 -2.85
C ILE A 41 6.09 -2.40 -4.22
N ASP A 42 6.81 -3.52 -4.24
CA ASP A 42 7.56 -3.92 -5.41
C ASP A 42 6.69 -4.68 -6.41
N THR A 43 5.81 -3.92 -7.06
CA THR A 43 4.86 -4.42 -8.04
C THR A 43 4.75 -3.47 -9.23
N GLU A 44 4.60 -4.07 -10.42
CA GLU A 44 4.31 -3.37 -11.67
C GLU A 44 2.87 -2.81 -11.69
N GLU A 45 2.00 -3.26 -10.81
CA GLU A 45 0.63 -2.74 -10.68
C GLU A 45 0.66 -1.32 -10.10
N ALA A 46 0.01 -0.37 -10.78
CA ALA A 46 -0.05 1.01 -10.32
C ALA A 46 -1.05 1.16 -9.14
N LEU A 47 -0.51 1.14 -7.93
CA LEU A 47 -1.29 1.28 -6.68
C LEU A 47 -0.53 2.03 -5.58
N ALA A 48 -1.26 2.38 -4.52
CA ALA A 48 -0.71 2.94 -3.29
C ALA A 48 -1.26 2.24 -2.04
N ILE A 49 -0.47 2.23 -0.97
CA ILE A 49 -0.92 1.79 0.37
C ILE A 49 -0.91 3.01 1.29
N ASP A 50 -2.04 3.26 1.94
CA ASP A 50 -2.17 4.26 2.98
C ASP A 50 -2.17 3.61 4.36
N TYR A 51 -1.35 4.15 5.23
CA TYR A 51 -1.34 3.84 6.65
C TYR A 51 -1.52 5.12 7.45
N TYR A 52 -2.76 5.40 7.88
CA TYR A 52 -3.11 6.59 8.69
C TYR A 52 -2.66 7.93 8.08
N GLY A 53 -2.87 8.13 6.77
CA GLY A 53 -2.48 9.34 6.04
C GLY A 53 -1.04 9.32 5.55
N TYR A 54 -0.27 8.28 5.90
CA TYR A 54 1.06 8.05 5.37
C TYR A 54 0.97 7.10 4.18
N VAL A 55 1.20 7.63 2.99
CA VAL A 55 1.07 6.87 1.74
C VAL A 55 2.42 6.31 1.29
N LYS A 56 2.40 5.08 0.77
CA LYS A 56 3.50 4.43 0.07
C LYS A 56 3.05 4.04 -1.33
N LYS A 57 3.94 4.18 -2.32
CA LYS A 57 3.62 4.01 -3.75
C LYS A 57 4.36 2.80 -4.30
N SER A 58 3.70 2.12 -5.23
CA SER A 58 4.27 1.03 -6.01
C SER A 58 5.26 1.52 -7.07
N ARG A 59 6.07 0.60 -7.59
CA ARG A 59 6.89 0.82 -8.79
C ARG A 59 6.01 1.15 -10.01
N GLY A 60 4.89 0.44 -10.17
CA GLY A 60 3.87 0.72 -11.19
C GLY A 60 3.34 2.15 -11.14
N PHE A 61 3.10 2.71 -9.94
CA PHE A 61 2.69 4.10 -9.80
C PHE A 61 3.72 5.08 -10.37
N LYS A 62 5.02 4.85 -10.11
CA LYS A 62 6.09 5.73 -10.60
C LYS A 62 6.20 5.68 -12.12
N ARG A 63 6.09 4.48 -12.70
CA ARG A 63 6.06 4.29 -14.16
C ARG A 63 4.89 5.04 -14.78
N LEU A 64 3.69 4.89 -14.21
CA LEU A 64 2.49 5.59 -14.66
C LEU A 64 2.65 7.11 -14.61
N VAL A 65 3.27 7.66 -13.55
CA VAL A 65 3.59 9.10 -13.46
C VAL A 65 4.49 9.54 -14.62
N GLN A 66 5.51 8.75 -14.94
CA GLN A 66 6.44 9.06 -16.03
C GLN A 66 5.71 9.04 -17.39
N GLU A 67 4.95 7.98 -17.68
CA GLU A 67 4.17 7.83 -18.91
C GLU A 67 3.17 8.98 -19.09
N VAL A 68 2.46 9.36 -18.03
CA VAL A 68 1.53 10.50 -18.07
C VAL A 68 2.28 11.82 -18.28
N GLY A 69 3.45 11.99 -17.66
CA GLY A 69 4.28 13.19 -17.83
C GLY A 69 4.80 13.37 -19.26
N GLU A 70 5.23 12.29 -19.89
CA GLU A 70 5.69 12.27 -21.29
C GLU A 70 4.54 12.67 -22.24
N ASN A 71 3.33 12.15 -22.00
CA ASN A 71 2.15 12.47 -22.80
C ASN A 71 1.66 13.93 -22.64
N GLN A 72 1.94 14.58 -21.51
CA GLN A 72 1.49 15.95 -21.24
C GLN A 72 2.48 17.05 -21.68
N LYS A 73 3.48 16.72 -22.53
CA LYS A 73 4.45 17.67 -23.11
C LYS A 73 5.12 18.58 -22.07
N GLY A 74 5.53 18.01 -20.93
CA GLY A 74 6.27 18.74 -19.89
C GLY A 74 5.42 19.49 -18.86
N LYS A 75 4.08 19.32 -18.86
CA LYS A 75 3.27 19.78 -17.72
C LYS A 75 3.56 18.92 -16.49
N GLN A 76 3.65 19.58 -15.33
CA GLN A 76 3.90 18.91 -14.07
C GLN A 76 2.68 18.09 -13.63
N VAL A 77 2.81 16.76 -13.63
CA VAL A 77 1.80 15.85 -13.07
C VAL A 77 1.81 15.96 -11.55
N LYS A 78 0.67 16.37 -10.97
CA LYS A 78 0.54 16.57 -9.51
C LYS A 78 -0.14 15.41 -8.81
N MET A 79 -1.10 14.76 -9.46
CA MET A 79 -1.92 13.66 -8.93
C MET A 79 -2.11 12.60 -10.02
N ILE A 80 -2.21 11.33 -9.62
CA ILE A 80 -2.61 10.22 -10.48
C ILE A 80 -3.71 9.42 -9.77
N GLU A 81 -4.74 9.03 -10.50
CA GLU A 81 -5.78 8.13 -9.98
C GLU A 81 -5.27 6.69 -9.99
N VAL A 82 -5.14 6.11 -8.79
CA VAL A 82 -4.80 4.69 -8.61
C VAL A 82 -5.62 4.11 -7.47
N PRO A 83 -5.76 2.78 -7.40
CA PRO A 83 -6.24 2.11 -6.21
C PRO A 83 -5.37 2.44 -4.99
N ILE A 84 -6.00 2.97 -3.94
CA ILE A 84 -5.36 3.16 -2.63
C ILE A 84 -5.91 2.15 -1.62
N VAL A 85 -5.02 1.33 -1.07
CA VAL A 85 -5.36 0.34 -0.05
C VAL A 85 -5.09 0.94 1.32
N HIS A 86 -6.15 1.18 2.09
CA HIS A 86 -6.04 1.61 3.48
C HIS A 86 -5.69 0.40 4.35
N PHE A 87 -4.43 0.27 4.76
CA PHE A 87 -3.91 -0.91 5.44
C PHE A 87 -4.64 -1.21 6.76
N ASN A 88 -5.02 -0.17 7.50
CA ASN A 88 -5.80 -0.28 8.74
C ASN A 88 -7.22 -0.84 8.50
N SER A 89 -7.76 -0.70 7.29
CA SER A 89 -9.07 -1.22 6.92
C SER A 89 -9.02 -2.66 6.41
N VAL A 90 -7.84 -3.23 6.16
CA VAL A 90 -7.69 -4.61 5.70
C VAL A 90 -8.01 -5.58 6.85
N ARG A 91 -9.05 -6.38 6.63
CA ARG A 91 -9.51 -7.41 7.58
C ARG A 91 -9.18 -8.83 7.09
N LEU A 92 -9.10 -9.79 8.01
CA LEU A 92 -8.76 -11.18 7.69
C LEU A 92 -9.78 -11.82 6.75
N GLU A 93 -11.07 -11.47 6.89
CA GLU A 93 -12.15 -11.99 6.04
C GLU A 93 -12.01 -11.52 4.59
N MET A 94 -11.47 -10.32 4.38
CA MET A 94 -11.19 -9.81 3.04
C MET A 94 -10.02 -10.55 2.40
N LEU A 95 -9.00 -10.88 3.19
CA LEU A 95 -7.84 -11.63 2.72
C LEU A 95 -8.18 -13.08 2.45
N ALA A 96 -9.02 -13.70 3.26
CA ALA A 96 -9.50 -15.07 3.04
C ALA A 96 -10.22 -15.23 1.69
N LYS A 97 -10.91 -14.18 1.21
CA LYS A 97 -11.53 -14.14 -0.13
C LYS A 97 -10.52 -14.03 -1.28
N VAL A 98 -9.28 -13.61 -0.98
CA VAL A 98 -8.20 -13.45 -1.97
C VAL A 98 -7.29 -14.68 -1.95
N ALA A 99 -6.80 -15.07 -0.78
CA ALA A 99 -5.84 -16.15 -0.56
C ALA A 99 -5.92 -16.65 0.90
N LEU A 100 -6.42 -17.88 1.08
CA LEU A 100 -6.61 -18.51 2.40
C LEU A 100 -5.30 -18.76 3.16
N ASP A 101 -4.25 -19.13 2.44
CA ASP A 101 -2.91 -19.42 2.97
C ASP A 101 -2.19 -18.18 3.53
N VAL A 102 -2.57 -16.98 3.07
CA VAL A 102 -1.94 -15.72 3.50
C VAL A 102 -2.56 -15.15 4.77
N VAL A 103 -3.70 -15.68 5.23
CA VAL A 103 -4.38 -15.22 6.46
C VAL A 103 -3.48 -15.33 7.69
N ALA A 104 -2.76 -16.45 7.83
CA ALA A 104 -1.84 -16.67 8.95
C ALA A 104 -0.59 -15.77 8.87
N ASP A 105 -0.02 -15.60 7.68
CA ASP A 105 1.14 -14.74 7.42
C ASP A 105 0.80 -13.25 7.60
N PHE A 106 -0.44 -12.86 7.28
CA PHE A 106 -0.91 -11.48 7.45
C PHE A 106 -1.04 -11.07 8.92
N GLY A 107 -1.47 -11.97 9.82
CA GLY A 107 -1.52 -11.68 11.25
C GLY A 107 -0.14 -11.29 11.81
N LYS A 108 0.90 -12.07 11.45
CA LYS A 108 2.30 -11.78 11.81
C LYS A 108 2.79 -10.48 11.19
N PHE A 109 2.49 -10.25 9.91
CA PHE A 109 2.86 -9.02 9.21
C PHE A 109 2.20 -7.78 9.83
N LYS A 110 0.89 -7.83 10.11
CA LYS A 110 0.15 -6.75 10.74
C LYS A 110 0.70 -6.43 12.12
N LYS A 111 1.05 -7.45 12.91
CA LYS A 111 1.74 -7.26 14.19
C LYS A 111 3.08 -6.54 14.01
N ALA A 112 3.93 -7.01 13.08
CA ALA A 112 5.21 -6.36 12.80
C ALA A 112 5.07 -4.88 12.38
N VAL A 113 4.04 -4.55 11.59
CA VAL A 113 3.72 -3.17 11.19
C VAL A 113 3.29 -2.32 12.40
N LEU A 114 2.49 -2.88 13.31
CA LEU A 114 2.06 -2.20 14.54
C LEU A 114 3.23 -1.99 15.51
N ASP A 115 4.07 -3.00 15.70
CA ASP A 115 5.26 -2.95 16.56
C ASP A 115 6.26 -1.91 16.03
N ALA A 116 6.47 -1.83 14.71
CA ALA A 116 7.34 -0.86 14.07
C ALA A 116 6.85 0.60 14.16
N ARG A 117 5.57 0.79 14.51
CA ARG A 117 4.99 2.09 14.84
C ARG A 117 5.23 2.48 16.30
N GLU A 118 5.91 1.63 17.09
CA GLU A 118 6.06 1.77 18.54
C GLU A 118 4.69 1.80 19.26
N PHE A 119 3.69 1.13 18.68
CA PHE A 119 2.40 0.93 19.33
C PHE A 119 2.54 -0.15 20.41
N ASN A 120 3.08 0.25 21.57
CA ASN A 120 3.11 -0.60 22.76
C ASN A 120 1.67 -0.82 23.25
N HIS A 121 1.01 -1.83 22.72
CA HIS A 121 -0.13 -2.38 23.42
C HIS A 121 0.37 -3.04 24.70
N ASN A 122 0.24 -2.34 25.83
CA ASN A 122 0.18 -2.96 27.14
C ASN A 122 -1.11 -3.80 27.24
N TYR A 123 -1.21 -4.89 26.47
CA TYR A 123 -2.13 -5.96 26.85
C TYR A 123 -1.42 -6.73 27.96
N LYS A 124 -1.74 -6.37 29.21
CA LYS A 124 -1.59 -7.30 30.32
C LYS A 124 -2.56 -8.45 30.02
N VAL A 125 -2.00 -9.63 29.75
CA VAL A 125 -2.73 -10.91 29.79
C VAL A 125 -2.99 -11.26 31.24
#